data_AF-A0A1C0VRQ1-F1
#
_entry.id   AF-A0A1C0VRQ1-F1
#
_cell.length_a   1.000
_cell.length_b   1.000
_cell.length_c   1.000
_cell.angle_alpha   90.00
_cell.angle_beta   90.00
_cell.angle_gamma   90.00
#
_symmetry.space_group_name_H-M   'P 1'
#
loop_
_entity.id
_entity.type
_entity.pdbx_description
1 polymer ?
#
loop_
_entity_poly.entity_id
_entity_poly.type
_entity_poly.pdbx_seq_one_letter_code
_entity_poly.pdbx_strand_id
1 'polypeptide(L)'
;MNPQSLLESRLQLHYGIQFMAATAAVLVTPEPDYSHNALEWNPEKGYFQTKLLSDSSLRVVLKPGPLESLILDGEGTVLSSFSLGGTTIAEGFSWLRATLTQMGINGAAIAPLAYPTYDFPFHPIAHGGMFTTAGTEDREALARYYSISYQPLQEIASGNPQASPLHIWPHHFDMAILLSFPEEKSIGVGLSPGDQSYPMPYWYVTPWPYPAVEHLPSLALGSWHTQEWTGAVLTAEEMGELDAEKLQAFLKVALTASQTLLGMKNSS
;
A
#
# COMPACT_ATOMS: atom_id res chain seq x y z
N MET A 1 21.19 -2.32 -0.76
CA MET A 1 20.40 -1.08 -0.52
C MET A 1 20.69 -0.60 0.89
N ASN A 2 20.77 0.71 1.12
CA ASN A 2 20.97 1.25 2.47
C ASN A 2 19.60 1.38 3.16
N PRO A 3 19.37 0.77 4.33
CA PRO A 3 18.07 0.84 5.01
C PRO A 3 17.58 2.25 5.33
N GLN A 4 18.49 3.17 5.65
CA GLN A 4 18.12 4.55 5.98
C GLN A 4 17.65 5.33 4.75
N SER A 5 18.28 5.13 3.59
CA SER A 5 17.87 5.83 2.37
C SER A 5 16.56 5.27 1.80
N LEU A 6 16.32 3.97 2.00
CA LEU A 6 15.05 3.33 1.68
C LEU A 6 13.91 3.83 2.59
N LEU A 7 14.17 3.97 3.89
CA LEU A 7 13.25 4.56 4.85
C LEU A 7 12.84 5.98 4.45
N GLU A 8 13.81 6.84 4.12
CA GLU A 8 13.56 8.20 3.64
C GLU A 8 12.68 8.18 2.38
N SER A 9 13.06 7.36 1.38
CA SER A 9 12.30 7.23 0.12
C SER A 9 10.88 6.70 0.33
N ARG A 10 10.69 5.78 1.28
CA ARG A 10 9.36 5.29 1.70
C ARG A 10 8.51 6.43 2.25
N LEU A 11 9.06 7.26 3.14
CA LEU A 11 8.33 8.40 3.70
C LEU A 11 7.94 9.40 2.60
N GLN A 12 8.86 9.71 1.68
CA GLN A 12 8.57 10.57 0.52
C GLN A 12 7.39 10.04 -0.31
N LEU A 13 7.36 8.73 -0.59
CA LEU A 13 6.25 8.09 -1.29
C LEU A 13 4.96 8.07 -0.46
N HIS A 14 5.06 7.77 0.84
CA HIS A 14 3.91 7.68 1.74
C HIS A 14 3.19 9.03 1.86
N TYR A 15 3.92 10.14 1.92
CA TYR A 15 3.34 11.48 1.83
C TYR A 15 2.85 11.81 0.41
N GLY A 16 3.55 11.36 -0.63
CA GLY A 16 3.14 11.57 -2.02
C GLY A 16 1.81 10.91 -2.38
N ILE A 17 1.50 9.73 -1.84
CA ILE A 17 0.22 9.08 -2.11
C ILE A 17 -0.97 9.74 -1.41
N GLN A 18 -0.74 10.63 -0.44
CA GLN A 18 -1.83 11.30 0.29
C GLN A 18 -2.63 12.25 -0.61
N PHE A 19 -2.01 12.81 -1.66
CA PHE A 19 -2.74 13.60 -2.67
C PHE A 19 -3.78 12.75 -3.40
N MET A 20 -3.43 11.49 -3.70
CA MET A 20 -4.32 10.54 -4.36
C MET A 20 -5.45 10.14 -3.43
N ALA A 21 -5.12 9.76 -2.19
CA ALA A 21 -6.08 9.31 -1.19
C ALA A 21 -7.10 10.42 -0.83
N ALA A 22 -6.62 11.65 -0.64
CA ALA A 22 -7.47 12.81 -0.40
C ALA A 22 -8.42 13.11 -1.58
N THR A 23 -7.97 12.87 -2.81
CA THR A 23 -8.82 13.02 -4.00
C THR A 23 -9.88 11.93 -4.05
N ALA A 24 -9.47 10.68 -3.82
CA ALA A 24 -10.37 9.53 -3.83
C ALA A 24 -11.47 9.66 -2.77
N ALA A 25 -11.13 10.16 -1.57
CA ALA A 25 -12.09 10.40 -0.48
C ALA A 25 -13.22 11.37 -0.80
N VAL A 26 -13.04 12.21 -1.82
CA VAL A 26 -14.04 13.21 -2.22
C VAL A 26 -14.73 12.81 -3.53
N LEU A 27 -14.00 12.16 -4.44
CA LEU A 27 -14.41 12.00 -5.83
C LEU A 27 -14.66 10.54 -6.26
N VAL A 28 -14.43 9.57 -5.38
CA VAL A 28 -14.87 8.18 -5.57
C VAL A 28 -16.10 7.95 -4.70
N THR A 29 -17.07 7.20 -5.23
CA THR A 29 -18.30 6.85 -4.51
C THR A 29 -17.96 6.20 -3.17
N PRO A 30 -18.42 6.76 -2.04
CA PRO A 30 -18.12 6.20 -0.73
C PRO A 30 -18.60 4.77 -0.56
N GLU A 31 -17.72 3.94 0.01
CA GLU A 31 -17.98 2.54 0.36
C GLU A 31 -17.93 2.37 1.89
N PRO A 32 -18.77 1.49 2.49
CA PRO A 32 -18.87 1.34 3.95
C PRO A 32 -17.57 0.92 4.66
N ASP A 33 -16.68 0.24 3.94
CA ASP A 33 -15.39 -0.26 4.41
C ASP A 33 -14.23 0.73 4.15
N TYR A 34 -14.54 1.94 3.68
CA TYR A 34 -13.58 2.97 3.29
C TYR A 34 -12.67 2.60 2.11
N SER A 35 -12.92 1.51 1.40
CA SER A 35 -12.10 1.09 0.24
C SER A 35 -12.18 2.04 -0.95
N HIS A 36 -13.13 2.98 -0.97
CA HIS A 36 -13.16 4.11 -1.91
C HIS A 36 -11.90 4.99 -1.83
N ASN A 37 -11.22 5.00 -0.67
CA ASN A 37 -9.95 5.73 -0.45
C ASN A 37 -8.72 4.91 -0.84
N ALA A 38 -8.89 3.60 -1.04
CA ALA A 38 -7.79 2.71 -1.37
C ALA A 38 -7.20 3.03 -2.75
N LEU A 39 -5.91 2.76 -2.87
CA LEU A 39 -5.18 2.92 -4.11
C LEU A 39 -4.94 1.56 -4.76
N GLU A 40 -4.58 1.58 -6.03
CA GLU A 40 -4.30 0.41 -6.85
C GLU A 40 -2.85 0.50 -7.36
N TRP A 41 -2.22 -0.65 -7.55
CA TRP A 41 -0.97 -0.74 -8.30
C TRP A 41 -1.26 -1.01 -9.76
N ASN A 42 -0.60 -0.27 -10.66
CA ASN A 42 -0.59 -0.59 -12.07
C ASN A 42 0.69 -1.37 -12.40
N PRO A 43 0.64 -2.72 -12.55
CA PRO A 43 1.84 -3.54 -12.74
C PRO A 43 2.50 -3.33 -14.11
N GLU A 44 1.74 -2.91 -15.13
CA GLU A 44 2.29 -2.67 -16.48
C GLU A 44 3.10 -1.37 -16.56
N LYS A 45 2.66 -0.35 -15.81
CA LYS A 45 3.27 0.98 -15.85
C LYS A 45 4.15 1.29 -14.64
N GLY A 46 4.05 0.50 -13.57
CA GLY A 46 4.86 0.65 -12.36
C GLY A 46 4.54 1.89 -11.54
N TYR A 47 3.25 2.22 -11.38
CA TYR A 47 2.82 3.38 -10.59
C TYR A 47 1.61 3.06 -9.68
N PHE A 48 1.41 3.93 -8.68
CA PHE A 48 0.19 3.94 -7.87
C PHE A 48 -0.90 4.72 -8.60
N GLN A 49 -2.15 4.26 -8.53
CA GLN A 49 -3.30 4.97 -9.11
C GLN A 49 -4.50 4.97 -8.14
N THR A 50 -5.37 5.96 -8.23
CA THR A 50 -6.71 5.89 -7.62
C THR A 50 -7.59 4.90 -8.40
N LYS A 51 -8.69 4.45 -7.78
CA LYS A 51 -9.89 4.03 -8.52
C LYS A 51 -10.32 5.12 -9.51
N LEU A 52 -11.12 4.76 -10.51
CA LEU A 52 -11.69 5.73 -11.44
C LEU A 52 -12.57 6.72 -10.67
N LEU A 53 -12.34 8.02 -10.84
CA LEU A 53 -13.13 9.06 -10.18
C LEU A 53 -14.54 9.10 -10.80
N SER A 54 -15.57 8.92 -9.98
CA SER A 54 -16.94 8.54 -10.40
C SER A 54 -17.50 9.41 -11.53
N ASP A 55 -17.43 10.73 -11.37
CA ASP A 55 -18.13 11.67 -12.27
C ASP A 55 -17.29 12.15 -13.46
N SER A 56 -15.99 11.84 -13.47
CA SER A 56 -15.05 12.44 -14.44
C SER A 56 -14.28 11.43 -15.28
N SER A 57 -14.34 10.14 -14.93
CA SER A 57 -13.52 9.09 -15.53
C SER A 57 -12.02 9.41 -15.50
N LEU A 58 -11.56 10.23 -14.57
CA LEU A 58 -10.14 10.53 -14.39
C LEU A 58 -9.50 9.57 -13.38
N ARG A 59 -8.17 9.55 -13.37
CA ARG A 59 -7.36 8.94 -12.29
C ARG A 59 -6.28 9.90 -11.85
N VAL A 60 -5.98 9.90 -10.56
CA VAL A 60 -4.75 10.51 -10.03
C VAL A 60 -3.71 9.42 -9.83
N VAL A 61 -2.49 9.67 -10.27
CA VAL A 61 -1.41 8.70 -10.31
C VAL A 61 -0.16 9.27 -9.65
N LEU A 62 0.61 8.44 -8.96
CA LEU A 62 1.96 8.77 -8.49
C LEU A 62 2.98 7.81 -9.11
N LYS A 63 3.91 8.36 -9.89
CA LYS A 63 5.08 7.64 -10.40
C LYS A 63 6.18 7.62 -9.32
N PRO A 64 6.62 6.44 -8.83
CA PRO A 64 7.52 6.37 -7.70
C PRO A 64 8.90 6.96 -7.97
N GLY A 65 9.60 6.50 -9.02
CA GLY A 65 10.96 6.94 -9.34
C GLY A 65 11.12 8.48 -9.44
N PRO A 66 10.43 9.15 -10.39
CA PRO A 66 10.53 10.59 -10.55
C PRO A 66 9.80 11.41 -9.47
N LEU A 67 9.03 10.74 -8.59
CA LEU A 67 8.17 11.39 -7.60
C LEU A 67 7.26 12.43 -8.25
N GLU A 68 6.49 11.96 -9.25
CA GLU A 68 5.65 12.79 -10.13
C GLU A 68 4.19 12.38 -9.98
N SER A 69 3.32 13.36 -9.71
CA SER A 69 1.87 13.19 -9.72
C SER A 69 1.33 13.46 -11.12
N LEU A 70 0.42 12.62 -11.59
CA LEU A 70 -0.27 12.77 -12.87
C LEU A 70 -1.78 12.79 -12.69
N ILE A 71 -2.48 13.44 -13.61
CA ILE A 71 -3.91 13.25 -13.83
C ILE A 71 -4.08 12.61 -15.20
N LEU A 72 -4.72 11.45 -15.24
CA LEU A 72 -4.99 10.69 -16.45
C LEU A 72 -6.48 10.68 -16.77
N ASP A 73 -6.82 10.55 -18.04
CA ASP A 73 -8.18 10.15 -18.45
C ASP A 73 -8.42 8.64 -18.26
N GLY A 74 -9.63 8.19 -18.59
CA GLY A 74 -10.04 6.79 -18.45
C GLY A 74 -9.28 5.81 -19.36
N GLU A 75 -8.66 6.31 -20.43
CA GLU A 75 -7.84 5.55 -21.38
C GLU A 75 -6.35 5.57 -21.00
N GLY A 76 -5.98 6.31 -19.95
CA GLY A 76 -4.61 6.43 -19.45
C GLY A 76 -3.78 7.53 -20.13
N THR A 77 -4.40 8.44 -20.89
CA THR A 77 -3.73 9.61 -21.45
C THR A 77 -3.39 10.61 -20.36
N VAL A 78 -2.15 11.11 -20.34
CA VAL A 78 -1.72 12.14 -19.39
C VAL A 78 -2.35 13.48 -19.77
N LEU A 79 -3.19 14.02 -18.88
CA LEU A 79 -3.80 15.34 -19.04
C LEU A 79 -3.00 16.44 -18.32
N SER A 80 -2.36 16.10 -17.21
CA SER A 80 -1.51 17.01 -16.44
C SER A 80 -0.46 16.24 -15.65
N SER A 81 0.66 16.89 -15.36
CA SER A 81 1.72 16.35 -14.52
C SER A 81 2.29 17.41 -13.58
N PHE A 82 2.84 16.95 -12.47
CA PHE A 82 3.47 17.79 -11.46
C PHE A 82 4.56 17.02 -10.72
N SER A 83 5.79 17.54 -10.77
CA SER A 83 6.88 17.00 -9.96
C SER A 83 6.71 17.46 -8.52
N LEU A 84 6.69 16.51 -7.58
CA LEU A 84 6.66 16.84 -6.16
C LEU A 84 8.04 17.26 -5.66
N GLY A 85 9.12 16.81 -6.30
CA GLY A 85 10.49 17.11 -5.88
C GLY A 85 10.74 18.63 -5.78
N GLY A 86 11.16 19.09 -4.61
CA GLY A 86 11.39 20.51 -4.32
C GLY A 86 10.13 21.31 -3.96
N THR A 87 8.96 20.68 -3.85
CA THR A 87 7.70 21.35 -3.46
C THR A 87 7.28 20.93 -2.05
N THR A 88 6.40 21.71 -1.46
CA THR A 88 5.73 21.41 -0.18
C THR A 88 4.41 20.65 -0.40
N ILE A 89 3.83 20.09 0.67
CA ILE A 89 2.46 19.55 0.63
C ILE A 89 1.46 20.62 0.17
N ALA A 90 1.60 21.85 0.66
CA ALA A 90 0.66 22.93 0.34
C ALA A 90 0.65 23.27 -1.15
N GLU A 91 1.83 23.31 -1.78
CA GLU A 91 1.96 23.53 -3.23
C GLU A 91 1.38 22.37 -4.04
N GLY A 92 1.64 21.12 -3.62
CA GLY A 92 1.06 19.94 -4.26
C GLY A 92 -0.48 19.93 -4.24
N PHE A 93 -1.10 20.24 -3.09
CA PHE A 93 -2.56 20.36 -3.01
C PHE A 93 -3.07 21.57 -3.81
N SER A 94 -2.36 22.69 -3.81
CA SER A 94 -2.74 23.85 -4.60
C SER A 94 -2.78 23.51 -6.09
N TRP A 95 -1.76 22.82 -6.60
CA TRP A 95 -1.73 22.34 -7.98
C TRP A 95 -2.89 21.39 -8.28
N LEU A 96 -3.11 20.38 -7.44
CA LEU A 96 -4.13 19.36 -7.63
C LEU A 96 -5.53 19.97 -7.70
N ARG A 97 -5.86 20.85 -6.74
CA ARG A 97 -7.15 21.55 -6.68
C ARG A 97 -7.36 22.45 -7.89
N ALA A 98 -6.34 23.24 -8.27
CA ALA A 98 -6.43 24.15 -9.40
C ALA A 98 -6.63 23.39 -10.71
N THR A 99 -5.87 22.30 -10.91
CA THR A 99 -5.94 21.48 -12.12
C THR A 99 -7.30 20.80 -12.26
N LEU A 100 -7.81 20.17 -11.19
CA LEU A 100 -9.14 19.55 -11.22
C LEU A 100 -10.26 20.60 -11.42
N THR A 101 -10.12 21.78 -10.83
CA THR A 101 -11.08 22.89 -11.04
C THR A 101 -11.11 23.35 -12.50
N GLN A 102 -9.96 23.45 -13.16
CA GLN A 102 -9.88 23.76 -14.60
C GLN A 102 -10.54 22.68 -15.47
N MET A 103 -10.60 21.44 -14.98
CA MET A 103 -11.28 20.31 -15.63
C MET A 103 -12.78 20.23 -15.29
N GLY A 104 -13.33 21.21 -14.56
CA GLY A 104 -14.75 21.26 -14.20
C GLY A 104 -15.13 20.44 -12.97
N ILE A 105 -14.16 19.91 -12.22
CA ILE A 105 -14.36 19.15 -10.99
C ILE A 105 -14.26 20.08 -9.78
N ASN A 106 -15.05 19.87 -8.74
CA ASN A 106 -14.97 20.67 -7.51
C ASN A 106 -13.69 20.35 -6.69
N GLY A 107 -12.54 20.83 -7.15
CA GLY A 107 -11.26 20.64 -6.47
C GLY A 107 -11.21 21.25 -5.07
N ALA A 108 -12.02 22.28 -4.77
CA ALA A 108 -12.02 22.95 -3.48
C ALA A 108 -12.39 22.04 -2.29
N ALA A 109 -13.13 20.96 -2.55
CA ALA A 109 -13.52 20.00 -1.51
C ALA A 109 -12.38 19.05 -1.10
N ILE A 110 -11.31 18.93 -1.89
CA ILE A 110 -10.18 18.03 -1.62
C ILE A 110 -9.33 18.62 -0.49
N ALA A 111 -9.18 17.92 0.61
CA ALA A 111 -8.38 18.35 1.76
C ALA A 111 -7.45 17.24 2.25
N PRO A 112 -6.32 17.58 2.91
CA PRO A 112 -5.47 16.58 3.54
C PRO A 112 -6.28 15.67 4.47
N LEU A 113 -6.01 14.36 4.40
CA LEU A 113 -6.60 13.40 5.33
C LEU A 113 -6.03 13.59 6.73
N ALA A 114 -6.86 13.39 7.74
CA ALA A 114 -6.46 13.43 9.14
C ALA A 114 -6.34 12.01 9.68
N TYR A 115 -5.20 11.73 10.31
CA TYR A 115 -4.91 10.48 11.00
C TYR A 115 -4.67 10.74 12.48
N PRO A 116 -4.89 9.76 13.38
CA PRO A 116 -4.47 9.89 14.77
C PRO A 116 -2.96 10.16 14.84
N THR A 117 -2.53 11.01 15.77
CA THR A 117 -1.15 11.55 15.80
C THR A 117 -0.06 10.51 16.00
N TYR A 118 -0.40 9.34 16.55
CA TYR A 118 0.51 8.22 16.78
C TYR A 118 0.50 7.18 15.63
N ASP A 119 -0.36 7.36 14.63
CA ASP A 119 -0.73 6.32 13.66
C ASP A 119 -0.15 6.58 12.25
N PHE A 120 0.27 7.83 11.98
CA PHE A 120 0.94 8.21 10.74
C PHE A 120 2.42 8.57 11.00
N PRO A 121 3.37 8.14 10.15
CA PRO A 121 4.78 8.36 10.42
C PRO A 121 5.15 9.84 10.38
N PHE A 122 5.99 10.27 11.31
CA PHE A 122 6.54 11.62 11.32
C PHE A 122 7.52 11.84 10.16
N HIS A 123 7.44 13.00 9.52
CA HIS A 123 8.45 13.48 8.58
C HIS A 123 8.39 15.01 8.46
N PRO A 124 9.51 15.72 8.19
CA PRO A 124 9.51 17.18 8.02
C PRO A 124 8.51 17.71 6.98
N ILE A 125 8.16 16.90 5.97
CA ILE A 125 7.16 17.25 4.93
C ILE A 125 5.80 17.59 5.53
N ALA A 126 5.38 16.95 6.64
CA ALA A 126 4.13 17.27 7.33
C ALA A 126 4.09 18.71 7.89
N HIS A 127 5.25 19.31 8.10
CA HIS A 127 5.41 20.61 8.75
C HIS A 127 6.03 21.66 7.82
N GLY A 128 5.75 21.55 6.52
CA GLY A 128 6.21 22.52 5.51
C GLY A 128 7.60 22.25 4.96
N GLY A 129 8.23 21.13 5.32
CA GLY A 129 9.38 20.61 4.60
C GLY A 129 9.04 20.28 3.15
N MET A 130 10.05 20.30 2.29
CA MET A 130 9.91 19.97 0.88
C MET A 130 10.13 18.48 0.64
N PHE A 131 9.47 17.94 -0.38
CA PHE A 131 9.85 16.65 -0.95
C PHE A 131 11.25 16.74 -1.54
N THR A 132 12.04 15.68 -1.41
CA THR A 132 13.41 15.64 -1.94
C THR A 132 13.41 15.30 -3.44
N THR A 133 14.37 15.86 -4.17
CA THR A 133 14.65 15.49 -5.56
C THR A 133 15.58 14.27 -5.69
N ALA A 134 16.28 13.91 -4.61
CA ALA A 134 17.13 12.71 -4.55
C ALA A 134 16.30 11.43 -4.37
N GLY A 135 16.93 10.24 -4.39
CA GLY A 135 16.28 8.98 -3.98
C GLY A 135 15.51 8.21 -5.08
N THR A 136 15.71 8.54 -6.36
CA THR A 136 15.03 7.87 -7.48
C THR A 136 15.22 6.35 -7.47
N GLU A 137 16.46 5.88 -7.31
CA GLU A 137 16.78 4.44 -7.31
C GLU A 137 16.11 3.68 -6.15
N ASP A 138 16.03 4.31 -4.97
CA ASP A 138 15.40 3.73 -3.79
C ASP A 138 13.87 3.70 -3.93
N ARG A 139 13.26 4.74 -4.52
CA ARG A 139 11.82 4.72 -4.85
C ARG A 139 11.49 3.68 -5.92
N GLU A 140 12.34 3.52 -6.92
CA GLU A 140 12.21 2.43 -7.90
C GLU A 140 12.43 1.06 -7.25
N ALA A 141 13.31 0.96 -6.25
CA ALA A 141 13.46 -0.26 -5.47
C ALA A 141 12.19 -0.62 -4.69
N LEU A 142 11.59 0.35 -3.99
CA LEU A 142 10.30 0.16 -3.31
C LEU A 142 9.20 -0.24 -4.30
N ALA A 143 9.13 0.40 -5.47
CA ALA A 143 8.20 0.03 -6.53
C ALA A 143 8.33 -1.44 -6.98
N ARG A 144 9.56 -1.99 -7.02
CA ARG A 144 9.77 -3.41 -7.36
C ARG A 144 9.15 -4.35 -6.32
N TYR A 145 9.09 -3.99 -5.04
CA TYR A 145 8.40 -4.78 -4.02
C TYR A 145 6.89 -4.81 -4.27
N TYR A 146 6.26 -3.68 -4.62
CA TYR A 146 4.84 -3.68 -5.02
C TYR A 146 4.60 -4.53 -6.27
N SER A 147 5.47 -4.41 -7.29
CA SER A 147 5.35 -5.21 -8.52
C SER A 147 5.43 -6.72 -8.28
N ILE A 148 6.42 -7.21 -7.53
CA ILE A 148 6.54 -8.65 -7.28
C ILE A 148 5.42 -9.20 -6.39
N SER A 149 4.84 -8.35 -5.54
CA SER A 149 3.76 -8.75 -4.63
C SER A 149 2.40 -8.79 -5.31
N TYR A 150 2.21 -8.01 -6.37
CA TYR A 150 0.91 -7.81 -7.01
C TYR A 150 0.27 -9.14 -7.47
N GLN A 151 0.99 -9.94 -8.25
CA GLN A 151 0.44 -11.17 -8.82
C GLN A 151 0.15 -12.24 -7.74
N PRO A 152 1.09 -12.59 -6.83
CA PRO A 152 0.81 -13.58 -5.78
C PRO A 152 -0.38 -13.20 -4.89
N LEU A 153 -0.53 -11.92 -4.54
CA LEU A 153 -1.65 -11.45 -3.73
C LEU A 153 -2.98 -11.50 -4.52
N GLN A 154 -2.97 -11.14 -5.82
CA GLN A 154 -4.15 -11.28 -6.68
C GLN A 154 -4.59 -12.74 -6.86
N GLU A 155 -3.64 -13.66 -6.98
CA GLU A 155 -3.90 -15.10 -7.09
C GLU A 155 -4.56 -15.63 -5.81
N ILE A 156 -4.06 -15.22 -4.63
CA ILE A 156 -4.69 -15.58 -3.35
C ILE A 156 -6.10 -14.99 -3.27
N ALA A 157 -6.28 -13.70 -3.61
CA ALA A 157 -7.61 -13.08 -3.57
C ALA A 157 -8.61 -13.81 -4.49
N SER A 158 -8.22 -14.08 -5.73
CA SER A 158 -9.08 -14.73 -6.73
C SER A 158 -9.41 -16.18 -6.38
N GLY A 159 -8.51 -16.88 -5.69
CA GLY A 159 -8.71 -18.27 -5.24
C GLY A 159 -9.56 -18.40 -3.97
N ASN A 160 -9.92 -17.29 -3.32
CA ASN A 160 -10.57 -17.27 -2.02
C ASN A 160 -11.81 -16.37 -2.03
N PRO A 161 -13.04 -16.92 -2.11
CA PRO A 161 -14.28 -16.13 -2.16
C PRO A 161 -14.47 -15.15 -1.00
N GLN A 162 -13.82 -15.42 0.12
CA GLN A 162 -13.84 -14.59 1.33
C GLN A 162 -12.82 -13.45 1.35
N ALA A 163 -11.97 -13.34 0.33
CA ALA A 163 -10.96 -12.30 0.26
C ALA A 163 -11.55 -10.98 -0.23
N SER A 164 -11.10 -9.87 0.38
CA SER A 164 -11.29 -8.54 -0.20
C SER A 164 -10.52 -8.42 -1.52
N PRO A 165 -10.88 -7.45 -2.38
CA PRO A 165 -9.99 -7.02 -3.46
C PRO A 165 -8.61 -6.59 -2.91
N LEU A 166 -7.60 -6.67 -3.77
CA LEU A 166 -6.26 -6.17 -3.47
C LEU A 166 -6.27 -4.64 -3.44
N HIS A 167 -5.85 -4.08 -2.31
CA HIS A 167 -5.83 -2.64 -2.08
C HIS A 167 -4.47 -2.20 -1.59
N ILE A 168 -4.11 -0.95 -1.89
CA ILE A 168 -3.06 -0.23 -1.20
C ILE A 168 -3.73 0.74 -0.23
N TRP A 169 -3.55 0.52 1.06
CA TRP A 169 -4.19 1.34 2.09
C TRP A 169 -3.34 2.58 2.35
N PRO A 170 -3.82 3.79 2.06
CA PRO A 170 -2.99 5.00 2.15
C PRO A 170 -2.54 5.35 3.56
N HIS A 171 -3.20 4.78 4.58
CA HIS A 171 -2.87 5.01 5.97
C HIS A 171 -1.54 4.35 6.36
N HIS A 172 -1.38 3.05 6.17
CA HIS A 172 -0.15 2.32 6.48
C HIS A 172 0.76 2.07 5.26
N PHE A 173 0.30 2.45 4.06
CA PHE A 173 0.97 2.31 2.78
C PHE A 173 1.28 0.86 2.38
N ASP A 174 0.59 -0.10 2.99
CA ASP A 174 0.68 -1.52 2.69
C ASP A 174 -0.21 -1.90 1.50
N MET A 175 0.22 -2.90 0.74
CA MET A 175 -0.57 -3.58 -0.29
C MET A 175 -1.10 -4.88 0.31
N ALA A 176 -2.41 -5.01 0.46
CA ALA A 176 -2.99 -6.10 1.22
C ALA A 176 -4.36 -6.56 0.72
N ILE A 177 -4.68 -7.80 1.11
CA ILE A 177 -6.02 -8.40 1.06
C ILE A 177 -6.40 -8.84 2.47
N LEU A 178 -7.70 -8.91 2.73
CA LEU A 178 -8.25 -9.43 3.97
C LEU A 178 -9.18 -10.60 3.68
N LEU A 179 -8.84 -11.79 4.15
CA LEU A 179 -9.74 -12.93 4.13
C LEU A 179 -10.62 -12.87 5.39
N SER A 180 -11.93 -12.72 5.21
CA SER A 180 -12.88 -12.54 6.32
C SER A 180 -13.74 -13.79 6.53
N PHE A 181 -13.82 -14.27 7.76
CA PHE A 181 -14.50 -15.51 8.11
C PHE A 181 -15.56 -15.26 9.20
N PRO A 182 -16.46 -16.23 9.47
CA PRO A 182 -17.40 -16.14 10.59
C PRO A 182 -16.69 -15.94 11.94
N GLU A 183 -17.45 -15.50 12.94
CA GLU A 183 -16.95 -15.30 14.32
C GLU A 183 -15.84 -14.25 14.43
N GLU A 184 -15.90 -13.21 13.57
CA GLU A 184 -14.93 -12.10 13.53
C GLU A 184 -13.48 -12.56 13.27
N LYS A 185 -13.31 -13.75 12.68
CA LYS A 185 -12.00 -14.27 12.29
C LYS A 185 -11.56 -13.65 10.98
N SER A 186 -10.29 -13.33 10.86
CA SER A 186 -9.73 -12.85 9.59
C SER A 186 -8.28 -13.27 9.41
N ILE A 187 -7.79 -13.20 8.17
CA ILE A 187 -6.37 -13.33 7.86
C ILE A 187 -6.00 -12.18 6.92
N GLY A 188 -5.18 -11.26 7.41
CA GLY A 188 -4.54 -10.25 6.57
C GLY A 188 -3.36 -10.86 5.83
N VAL A 189 -3.23 -10.61 4.54
CA VAL A 189 -2.11 -11.05 3.71
C VAL A 189 -1.62 -9.85 2.92
N GLY A 190 -0.35 -9.48 3.05
CA GLY A 190 0.12 -8.27 2.39
C GLY A 190 1.63 -8.05 2.37
N LEU A 191 1.99 -6.93 1.76
CA LEU A 191 3.31 -6.33 1.72
C LEU A 191 3.23 -5.00 2.48
N SER A 192 4.12 -4.81 3.44
CA SER A 192 4.46 -3.49 3.96
C SER A 192 5.76 -3.02 3.32
N PRO A 193 5.88 -1.75 2.87
CA PRO A 193 7.15 -1.16 2.42
C PRO A 193 8.13 -0.90 3.58
N GLY A 194 7.76 -1.29 4.80
CA GLY A 194 8.45 -1.04 6.06
C GLY A 194 7.53 -0.25 7.00
N ASP A 195 7.76 -0.38 8.31
CA ASP A 195 7.02 0.27 9.40
C ASP A 195 7.95 0.49 10.63
N GLN A 196 7.38 0.64 11.83
CA GLN A 196 8.17 0.76 13.06
C GLN A 196 8.81 -0.56 13.50
N SER A 197 8.20 -1.70 13.15
CA SER A 197 8.71 -3.04 13.47
C SER A 197 9.87 -3.43 12.56
N TYR A 198 9.74 -3.11 11.26
CA TYR A 198 10.71 -3.45 10.22
C TYR A 198 11.00 -2.24 9.35
N PRO A 199 12.23 -1.70 9.34
CA PRO A 199 12.56 -0.53 8.52
C PRO A 199 12.61 -0.80 7.02
N MET A 200 12.69 -2.08 6.62
CA MET A 200 12.75 -2.56 5.24
C MET A 200 11.43 -3.23 4.85
N PRO A 201 11.12 -3.34 3.54
CA PRO A 201 9.94 -4.06 3.09
C PRO A 201 9.87 -5.48 3.63
N TYR A 202 8.66 -5.95 3.91
CA TYR A 202 8.40 -7.32 4.35
C TYR A 202 6.99 -7.75 3.95
N TRP A 203 6.83 -9.05 3.77
CA TRP A 203 5.53 -9.68 3.56
C TRP A 203 5.03 -10.25 4.87
N TYR A 204 3.72 -10.20 5.07
CA TYR A 204 3.09 -10.72 6.27
C TYR A 204 1.83 -11.55 5.97
N VAL A 205 1.57 -12.49 6.88
CA VAL A 205 0.30 -13.20 7.01
C VAL A 205 -0.13 -13.16 8.48
N THR A 206 -1.23 -12.47 8.76
CA THR A 206 -1.61 -12.10 10.12
C THR A 206 -3.01 -12.65 10.42
N PRO A 207 -3.13 -13.77 11.15
CA PRO A 207 -4.42 -14.29 11.61
C PRO A 207 -5.00 -13.44 12.74
N TRP A 208 -6.32 -13.29 12.75
CA TRP A 208 -7.08 -12.71 13.86
C TRP A 208 -8.24 -13.65 14.24
N PRO A 209 -8.49 -13.88 15.55
CA PRO A 209 -7.72 -13.40 16.71
C PRO A 209 -6.29 -13.94 16.71
N TYR A 210 -5.38 -13.21 17.35
CA TYR A 210 -3.98 -13.63 17.42
C TYR A 210 -3.85 -14.99 18.14
N PRO A 211 -3.21 -15.99 17.51
CA PRO A 211 -2.99 -17.29 18.11
C PRO A 211 -1.97 -17.18 19.26
N ALA A 212 -2.06 -18.11 20.21
CA ALA A 212 -1.10 -18.22 21.30
C ALA A 212 0.29 -18.59 20.76
N VAL A 213 1.32 -17.92 21.28
CA VAL A 213 2.70 -18.00 20.76
C VAL A 213 3.25 -19.42 20.81
N GLU A 214 2.89 -20.19 21.85
CA GLU A 214 3.27 -21.59 22.05
C GLU A 214 2.72 -22.56 20.99
N HIS A 215 1.71 -22.14 20.21
CA HIS A 215 1.10 -22.97 19.17
C HIS A 215 1.60 -22.64 17.76
N LEU A 216 2.49 -21.65 17.62
CA LEU A 216 2.99 -21.21 16.32
C LEU A 216 3.89 -22.29 15.69
N PRO A 217 3.56 -22.80 14.49
CA PRO A 217 4.38 -23.81 13.82
C PRO A 217 5.66 -23.20 13.27
N SER A 218 6.71 -24.01 13.13
CA SER A 218 7.91 -23.59 12.39
C SER A 218 7.60 -23.31 10.92
N LEU A 219 8.15 -22.24 10.37
CA LEU A 219 8.07 -21.92 8.95
C LEU A 219 9.38 -22.32 8.26
N ALA A 220 9.29 -22.84 7.04
CA ALA A 220 10.48 -23.15 6.23
C ALA A 220 11.17 -21.89 5.69
N LEU A 221 10.40 -20.81 5.53
CA LEU A 221 10.85 -19.47 5.12
C LEU A 221 10.14 -18.44 6.00
N GLY A 222 10.88 -17.40 6.41
CA GLY A 222 10.38 -16.38 7.31
C GLY A 222 10.27 -16.85 8.76
N SER A 223 9.70 -15.99 9.60
CA SER A 223 9.56 -16.20 11.04
C SER A 223 8.25 -15.60 11.56
N TRP A 224 7.81 -16.01 12.75
CA TRP A 224 6.64 -15.38 13.37
C TRP A 224 7.04 -14.12 14.13
N HIS A 225 6.41 -13.00 13.78
CA HIS A 225 6.37 -11.80 14.61
C HIS A 225 5.39 -12.03 15.78
N THR A 226 5.73 -11.54 16.97
CA THR A 226 4.96 -11.77 18.22
C THR A 226 4.93 -10.56 19.18
N GLN A 227 5.44 -9.41 18.75
CA GLN A 227 5.47 -8.20 19.57
C GLN A 227 4.33 -7.28 19.14
N GLU A 228 3.38 -7.00 20.04
CA GLU A 228 2.18 -6.17 19.78
C GLU A 228 1.15 -6.79 18.80
N TRP A 229 1.61 -7.54 17.80
CA TRP A 229 0.80 -8.35 16.89
C TRP A 229 1.43 -9.72 16.65
N THR A 230 0.64 -10.67 16.14
CA THR A 230 1.11 -12.02 15.80
C THR A 230 0.86 -12.32 14.33
N GLY A 231 1.92 -12.59 13.57
CA GLY A 231 1.82 -12.97 12.16
C GLY A 231 3.12 -13.53 11.60
N ALA A 232 3.03 -14.33 10.54
CA ALA A 232 4.18 -14.82 9.82
C ALA A 232 4.77 -13.71 8.96
N VAL A 233 6.08 -13.52 9.01
CA VAL A 233 6.81 -12.45 8.32
C VAL A 233 7.93 -13.03 7.47
N LEU A 234 8.07 -12.53 6.24
CA LEU A 234 9.25 -12.70 5.41
C LEU A 234 9.83 -11.32 5.13
N THR A 235 11.01 -11.03 5.65
CA THR A 235 11.66 -9.74 5.45
C THR A 235 12.35 -9.67 4.08
N ALA A 236 12.57 -8.45 3.57
CA ALA A 236 13.39 -8.21 2.38
C ALA A 236 14.82 -8.78 2.54
N GLU A 237 15.37 -8.79 3.76
CA GLU A 237 16.68 -9.35 4.06
C GLU A 237 16.70 -10.87 3.87
N GLU A 238 15.70 -11.58 4.42
CA GLU A 238 15.54 -13.03 4.23
C GLU A 238 15.18 -13.40 2.78
N MET A 239 14.46 -12.52 2.08
CA MET A 239 14.17 -12.68 0.65
C MET A 239 15.47 -12.65 -0.16
N GLY A 240 16.36 -11.69 0.09
CA GLY A 240 17.55 -11.47 -0.70
C GLY A 240 17.18 -10.86 -2.06
N GLU A 241 17.50 -11.57 -3.14
CA GLU A 241 16.99 -11.20 -4.47
C GLU A 241 15.48 -11.45 -4.54
N LEU A 242 14.77 -10.55 -5.23
CA LEU A 242 13.33 -10.65 -5.41
C LEU A 242 12.98 -11.88 -6.25
N ASP A 243 12.31 -12.84 -5.63
CA ASP A 243 11.93 -14.12 -6.23
C ASP A 243 10.44 -14.40 -6.00
N ALA A 244 9.68 -14.48 -7.10
CA ALA A 244 8.24 -14.63 -7.07
C ALA A 244 7.81 -16.03 -6.60
N GLU A 245 8.58 -17.07 -6.95
CA GLU A 245 8.29 -18.44 -6.54
C GLU A 245 8.54 -18.59 -5.03
N LYS A 246 9.65 -18.03 -4.54
CA LYS A 246 9.96 -17.98 -3.11
C LYS A 246 8.88 -17.23 -2.32
N LEU A 247 8.40 -16.10 -2.84
CA LEU A 247 7.31 -15.33 -2.24
C LEU A 247 6.01 -16.14 -2.21
N GLN A 248 5.60 -16.74 -3.33
CA GLN A 248 4.40 -17.58 -3.41
C GLN A 248 4.48 -18.76 -2.43
N ALA A 249 5.63 -19.42 -2.34
CA ALA A 249 5.85 -20.53 -1.40
C ALA A 249 5.68 -20.09 0.06
N PHE A 250 6.27 -18.95 0.43
CA PHE A 250 6.09 -18.37 1.77
C PHE A 250 4.61 -18.06 2.06
N LEU A 251 3.94 -17.29 1.19
CA LEU A 251 2.56 -16.87 1.40
C LEU A 251 1.62 -18.07 1.51
N LYS A 252 1.81 -19.09 0.68
CA LYS A 252 1.00 -20.32 0.72
C LYS A 252 1.14 -21.06 2.05
N VAL A 253 2.39 -21.26 2.52
CA VAL A 253 2.67 -21.98 3.77
C VAL A 253 2.13 -21.18 4.97
N ALA A 254 2.40 -19.87 5.00
CA ALA A 254 1.98 -18.99 6.07
C ALA A 254 0.44 -18.85 6.14
N LEU A 255 -0.24 -18.78 5.00
CA LEU A 255 -1.70 -18.76 4.93
C LEU A 255 -2.32 -20.08 5.42
N THR A 256 -1.78 -21.22 4.99
CA THR A 256 -2.24 -22.55 5.45
C THR A 256 -2.06 -22.71 6.96
N ALA A 257 -0.91 -22.27 7.49
CA ALA A 257 -0.65 -22.28 8.92
C ALA A 257 -1.64 -21.40 9.69
N SER A 258 -1.92 -20.18 9.19
CA SER A 258 -2.88 -19.25 9.78
C SER A 258 -4.31 -19.79 9.79
N GLN A 259 -4.75 -20.41 8.68
CA GLN A 259 -6.05 -21.09 8.60
C GLN A 259 -6.15 -22.23 9.62
N THR A 260 -5.09 -23.03 9.77
CA THR A 260 -5.03 -24.12 10.74
C THR A 260 -5.12 -23.59 12.18
N LEU A 261 -4.39 -22.51 12.50
CA LEU A 261 -4.41 -21.87 13.81
C LEU A 261 -5.78 -21.30 14.17
N LEU A 262 -6.56 -20.87 13.18
CA LEU A 262 -7.94 -20.40 13.36
C LEU A 262 -8.99 -21.53 13.33
N GLY A 263 -8.56 -22.79 13.20
CA GLY A 263 -9.43 -23.96 13.15
C GLY A 263 -10.23 -24.08 11.86
N MET A 264 -9.78 -23.44 10.77
CA MET A 264 -10.43 -23.51 9.46
C MET A 264 -10.08 -24.83 8.79
N LYS A 265 -11.08 -25.51 8.21
CA LYS A 265 -10.83 -26.71 7.42
C LYS A 265 -10.23 -26.30 6.08
N ASN A 266 -9.09 -26.88 5.72
CA ASN A 266 -8.55 -26.74 4.36
C ASN A 266 -9.56 -27.35 3.38
N SER A 267 -10.13 -26.52 2.50
CA SER A 267 -10.88 -27.00 1.36
C SER A 267 -9.89 -27.71 0.43
N SER A 268 -9.93 -29.04 0.46
CA SER A 268 -9.18 -29.94 -0.43
C SER A 268 -9.56 -29.75 -1.89
#